data_AF-A0A199UMG4-F1
#
_entry.id   AF-A0A199UMG4-F1
#
_cell.length_a   1.000
_cell.length_b   1.000
_cell.length_c   1.000
_cell.angle_alpha   90.00
_cell.angle_beta   90.00
_cell.angle_gamma   90.00
#
_symmetry.space_group_name_H-M   'P 1'
#
loop_
_entity.id
_entity.type
_entity.pdbx_description
1 polymer ?
#
loop_
_entity_poly.entity_id
_entity_poly.type
_entity_poly.pdbx_seq_one_letter_code
_entity_poly.pdbx_strand_id
1 'polypeptide(L)'
;MASAPPMGSFRYVFEQRSRERLLPSSLKDAPGWGPGLDSLLGGDGAGADDRGLLRRIGDAIASIGPRLRGLAVEGWEFGRSDPRNVVFAAKLGFALTLISFLIFLKEPFKDLSSHSVWAILTVVVVFEFSIGATLSKGFNRGLGTLTAGGLALAVAELSTLTGPLEEVFLMISIFIVGFFASYMKLYPTMKPYEYGFRVFLLTFCFIMVSGYRTKEFLHTAVSRFLLIALGACVCLGVNICIYPIWAGEDLHNLVAKNFIGVAKSLEGCVNGYLQCMEYERIPSKILTYQASDDPLYSGYRSAVESTAKEDALLGFAVWEPPHGPYKMLKYPWKNYIKVSGALRHCAFTVMALHGCILAEIQAPPESRQVFSDELRRVGIEGAKVLRDLGNKVKTMTKLSPQDILLEVHEAAERLQKKVDQKSYILVNWESWGGNKHLEGKIKEESDGINSIEIENKNPATKSNSEVVLGLASIQSSKNSIIHNSISRLDSSSTADMLLKQQLSWPARRSSFNLDVLPAEEESKVYESASALSLATFASLLIEFVARLQNLVDAFEELSKVANFRDPVNEPAAKTSGLLSRICKFIGLKS
;
A
#
# COMPACT_ATOMS: atom_id res chain seq x y z
N MET A 1 -11.32 -41.66 3.53
CA MET A 1 -12.29 -40.53 3.49
C MET A 1 -11.95 -39.57 4.62
N ALA A 2 -11.48 -38.37 4.30
CA ALA A 2 -11.43 -37.21 5.19
C ALA A 2 -11.29 -35.97 4.29
N SER A 3 -12.28 -35.09 4.29
CA SER A 3 -12.34 -33.92 3.39
C SER A 3 -11.62 -32.71 3.99
N ALA A 4 -10.58 -32.23 3.34
CA ALA A 4 -9.93 -30.96 3.66
C ALA A 4 -10.73 -29.78 3.06
N PRO A 5 -10.86 -28.63 3.76
CA PRO A 5 -11.56 -27.45 3.25
C PRO A 5 -10.71 -26.64 2.25
N PRO A 6 -11.32 -25.94 1.28
CA PRO A 6 -10.60 -25.23 0.23
C PRO A 6 -10.10 -23.85 0.69
N MET A 7 -8.84 -23.76 1.12
CA MET A 7 -8.13 -22.47 1.21
C MET A 7 -7.77 -21.96 -0.19
N GLY A 8 -8.72 -21.28 -0.86
CA GLY A 8 -8.52 -20.81 -2.24
C GLY A 8 -9.25 -19.53 -2.68
N SER A 9 -10.07 -18.89 -1.83
CA SER A 9 -10.93 -17.76 -2.26
C SER A 9 -10.43 -16.36 -1.85
N PHE A 10 -9.94 -16.19 -0.63
CA PHE A 10 -9.67 -14.85 -0.07
C PHE A 10 -8.60 -14.03 -0.81
N ARG A 11 -7.60 -14.68 -1.43
CA ARG A 11 -6.52 -13.96 -2.14
C ARG A 11 -6.99 -13.36 -3.47
N TYR A 12 -7.93 -14.02 -4.16
CA TYR A 12 -8.46 -13.56 -5.44
C TYR A 12 -9.43 -12.39 -5.26
N VAL A 13 -10.31 -12.47 -4.27
CA VAL A 13 -11.26 -11.39 -3.92
C VAL A 13 -10.52 -10.09 -3.56
N PHE A 14 -9.36 -10.18 -2.90
CA PHE A 14 -8.55 -8.98 -2.58
C PHE A 14 -7.89 -8.35 -3.82
N GLU A 15 -7.49 -9.15 -4.81
CA GLU A 15 -6.83 -8.67 -6.03
C GLU A 15 -7.83 -8.12 -7.07
N GLN A 16 -9.08 -8.59 -7.06
CA GLN A 16 -10.16 -7.98 -7.82
C GLN A 16 -10.61 -6.64 -7.19
N ARG A 17 -10.74 -6.60 -5.86
CA ARG A 17 -11.09 -5.40 -5.09
C ARG A 17 -10.01 -4.31 -5.07
N SER A 18 -8.76 -4.64 -5.39
CA SER A 18 -7.70 -3.64 -5.59
C SER A 18 -7.76 -3.02 -6.99
N ARG A 19 -8.16 -3.78 -8.02
CA ARG A 19 -8.44 -3.27 -9.38
C ARG A 19 -9.62 -2.28 -9.40
N GLU A 20 -10.67 -2.56 -8.64
CA GLU A 20 -11.82 -1.65 -8.49
C GLU A 20 -11.49 -0.33 -7.78
N ARG A 21 -10.36 -0.24 -7.06
CA ARG A 21 -9.85 0.99 -6.42
C ARG A 21 -8.89 1.81 -7.29
N LEU A 22 -8.62 1.39 -8.53
CA LEU A 22 -7.79 2.17 -9.45
C LEU A 22 -8.58 3.24 -10.24
N LEU A 23 -9.87 3.39 -9.97
CA LEU A 23 -10.65 4.58 -10.33
C LEU A 23 -10.60 5.57 -9.16
N PRO A 24 -10.48 6.89 -9.41
CA PRO A 24 -10.54 7.90 -8.36
C PRO A 24 -11.82 7.79 -7.53
N SER A 25 -11.72 7.92 -6.20
CA SER A 25 -12.87 7.86 -5.29
C SER A 25 -13.89 8.98 -5.47
N SER A 26 -13.59 10.00 -6.30
CA SER A 26 -14.51 11.06 -6.71
C SER A 26 -15.76 10.57 -7.45
N LEU A 27 -15.80 9.30 -7.89
CA LEU A 27 -16.91 8.74 -8.66
C LEU A 27 -18.10 8.24 -7.81
N LYS A 28 -18.10 8.47 -6.49
CA LYS A 28 -19.14 7.95 -5.56
C LYS A 28 -20.21 8.95 -5.14
N ASP A 29 -19.96 10.25 -5.27
CA ASP A 29 -20.87 11.30 -4.78
C ASP A 29 -21.79 11.87 -5.88
N ALA A 30 -22.09 11.05 -6.90
CA ALA A 30 -23.10 11.33 -7.91
C ALA A 30 -24.46 10.72 -7.52
N PRO A 31 -25.58 11.45 -7.62
CA PRO A 31 -26.86 11.00 -7.10
C PRO A 31 -27.46 9.83 -7.89
N GLY A 32 -27.79 8.75 -7.18
CA GLY A 32 -28.86 7.80 -7.52
C GLY A 32 -28.72 7.03 -8.84
N TRP A 33 -27.85 6.01 -8.88
CA TRP A 33 -27.92 4.97 -9.92
C TRP A 33 -29.03 3.94 -9.59
N GLY A 34 -30.13 3.99 -10.36
CA GLY A 34 -31.17 2.96 -10.41
C GLY A 34 -31.30 2.37 -11.83
N PRO A 35 -31.72 1.10 -11.98
CA PRO A 35 -31.58 0.36 -13.24
C PRO A 35 -32.62 0.76 -14.29
N GLY A 36 -32.20 1.57 -15.27
CA GLY A 36 -33.03 2.00 -16.39
C GLY A 36 -32.99 1.07 -17.63
N LEU A 37 -32.37 -0.11 -17.54
CA LEU A 37 -32.14 -1.00 -18.70
C LEU A 37 -33.02 -2.27 -18.68
N ASP A 38 -33.42 -2.75 -17.51
CA ASP A 38 -34.23 -3.99 -17.38
C ASP A 38 -35.67 -3.83 -17.90
N SER A 39 -36.15 -2.58 -18.02
CA SER A 39 -37.48 -2.26 -18.56
C SER A 39 -37.60 -2.38 -20.09
N LEU A 40 -36.54 -2.77 -20.80
CA LEU A 40 -36.55 -2.98 -22.26
C LEU A 40 -36.88 -4.42 -22.70
N LEU A 41 -36.92 -5.39 -21.77
CA LEU A 41 -37.16 -6.81 -22.10
C LEU A 41 -38.37 -7.43 -21.40
N GLY A 42 -39.14 -6.64 -20.64
CA GLY A 42 -40.46 -7.03 -20.14
C GLY A 42 -41.55 -6.75 -21.17
N GLY A 43 -41.77 -7.68 -22.09
CA GLY A 43 -42.85 -7.57 -23.07
C GLY A 43 -44.17 -8.11 -22.54
N ASP A 44 -45.24 -7.31 -22.62
CA ASP A 44 -46.60 -7.82 -22.77
C ASP A 44 -47.57 -6.74 -23.31
N GLY A 45 -48.63 -7.16 -24.01
CA GLY A 45 -49.86 -6.36 -24.17
C GLY A 45 -49.91 -5.25 -25.24
N ALA A 46 -50.18 -5.66 -26.48
CA ALA A 46 -50.94 -4.95 -27.54
C ALA A 46 -51.26 -3.44 -27.41
N GLY A 47 -50.72 -2.63 -28.33
CA GLY A 47 -51.17 -1.26 -28.60
C GLY A 47 -50.15 -0.44 -29.38
N ALA A 48 -50.37 -0.22 -30.67
CA ALA A 48 -49.45 0.53 -31.51
C ALA A 48 -49.52 2.05 -31.22
N ASP A 49 -48.52 2.58 -30.50
CA ASP A 49 -48.23 4.02 -30.48
C ASP A 49 -46.75 4.27 -30.75
N ASP A 50 -46.40 4.22 -32.04
CA ASP A 50 -45.05 4.43 -32.59
C ASP A 50 -44.44 5.79 -32.15
N ARG A 51 -45.31 6.78 -31.85
CA ARG A 51 -44.94 8.08 -31.28
C ARG A 51 -44.40 7.96 -29.85
N GLY A 52 -44.87 7.00 -29.06
CA GLY A 52 -44.36 6.73 -27.72
C GLY A 52 -42.94 6.20 -27.73
N LEU A 53 -42.60 5.33 -28.68
CA LEU A 53 -41.25 4.80 -28.86
C LEU A 53 -40.28 5.88 -29.36
N LEU A 54 -40.66 6.61 -30.41
CA LEU A 54 -39.85 7.72 -30.94
C LEU A 54 -39.60 8.82 -29.91
N ARG A 55 -40.59 9.13 -29.06
CA ARG A 55 -40.42 10.10 -27.96
C ARG A 55 -39.48 9.60 -26.87
N ARG A 56 -39.55 8.32 -26.48
CA ARG A 56 -38.59 7.70 -25.54
C ARG A 56 -37.17 7.66 -26.10
N ILE A 57 -37.01 7.43 -27.40
CA ILE A 57 -35.71 7.52 -28.09
C ILE A 57 -35.21 8.97 -28.12
N GLY A 58 -36.10 9.93 -28.39
CA GLY A 58 -35.80 11.37 -28.34
C GLY A 58 -35.34 11.83 -26.95
N ASP A 59 -36.05 11.43 -25.89
CA ASP A 59 -35.69 11.73 -24.49
C ASP A 59 -34.36 11.06 -24.10
N ALA A 60 -34.11 9.83 -24.55
CA ALA A 60 -32.83 9.15 -24.37
C ALA A 60 -31.67 9.91 -25.06
N ILE A 61 -31.84 10.31 -26.33
CA ILE A 61 -30.85 11.09 -27.08
C ILE A 61 -30.63 12.47 -26.46
N ALA A 62 -31.69 13.16 -26.01
CA ALA A 62 -31.59 14.42 -25.29
C ALA A 62 -30.80 14.27 -23.98
N SER A 63 -30.92 13.14 -23.28
CA SER A 63 -30.14 12.85 -22.06
C SER A 63 -28.64 12.61 -22.33
N ILE A 64 -28.24 12.27 -23.55
CA ILE A 64 -26.83 12.04 -23.92
C ILE A 64 -26.04 13.36 -23.96
N GLY A 65 -26.64 14.45 -24.43
CA GLY A 65 -25.96 15.76 -24.55
C GLY A 65 -25.36 16.27 -23.24
N PRO A 66 -26.15 16.38 -22.14
CA PRO A 66 -25.64 16.77 -20.82
C PRO A 66 -24.60 15.80 -20.27
N ARG A 67 -24.75 14.49 -20.51
CA ARG A 67 -23.80 13.46 -20.07
C ARG A 67 -22.45 13.59 -20.79
N LEU A 68 -22.46 13.79 -22.12
CA LEU A 68 -21.26 14.07 -22.89
C LEU A 68 -20.59 15.38 -22.46
N ARG A 69 -21.36 16.41 -22.11
CA ARG A 69 -20.82 17.65 -21.56
C ARG A 69 -20.15 17.43 -20.20
N GLY A 70 -20.74 16.63 -19.32
CA GLY A 70 -20.14 16.24 -18.05
C GLY A 70 -18.81 15.50 -18.25
N LEU A 71 -18.81 14.44 -19.08
CA LEU A 71 -17.61 13.68 -19.43
C LEU A 71 -16.53 14.54 -20.12
N ALA A 72 -16.93 15.55 -20.90
CA ALA A 72 -15.99 16.47 -21.53
C ALA A 72 -15.34 17.42 -20.51
N VAL A 73 -16.09 17.88 -19.49
CA VAL A 73 -15.54 18.67 -18.38
C VAL A 73 -14.61 17.82 -17.51
N GLU A 74 -15.05 16.62 -17.13
CA GLU A 74 -14.22 15.68 -16.35
C GLU A 74 -12.94 15.28 -17.11
N GLY A 75 -13.05 14.98 -18.41
CA GLY A 75 -11.89 14.69 -19.27
C GLY A 75 -10.95 15.89 -19.45
N TRP A 76 -11.48 17.11 -19.49
CA TRP A 76 -10.71 18.34 -19.53
C TRP A 76 -9.97 18.60 -18.20
N GLU A 77 -10.63 18.38 -17.06
CA GLU A 77 -10.02 18.47 -15.74
C GLU A 77 -8.95 17.38 -15.53
N PHE A 78 -9.19 16.16 -16.00
CA PHE A 78 -8.22 15.06 -15.99
C PHE A 78 -6.97 15.40 -16.82
N GLY A 79 -7.15 15.92 -18.04
CA GLY A 79 -6.03 16.35 -18.89
C GLY A 79 -5.28 17.57 -18.35
N ARG A 80 -5.96 18.45 -17.62
CA ARG A 80 -5.34 19.62 -16.95
C ARG A 80 -4.61 19.23 -15.65
N SER A 81 -5.06 18.19 -14.96
CA SER A 81 -4.50 17.72 -13.69
C SER A 81 -3.11 17.07 -13.86
N ASP A 82 -2.92 16.31 -14.94
CA ASP A 82 -1.59 15.87 -15.38
C ASP A 82 -1.43 16.01 -16.90
N PRO A 83 -0.66 17.01 -17.40
CA PRO A 83 -0.47 17.22 -18.83
C PRO A 83 0.28 16.05 -19.50
N ARG A 84 0.96 15.18 -18.74
CA ARG A 84 1.60 13.97 -19.28
C ARG A 84 0.57 13.01 -19.89
N ASN A 85 -0.66 12.99 -19.40
CA ASN A 85 -1.75 12.17 -19.94
C ASN A 85 -2.13 12.60 -21.37
N VAL A 86 -2.22 13.91 -21.61
CA VAL A 86 -2.52 14.49 -22.94
C VAL A 86 -1.36 14.21 -23.90
N VAL A 87 -0.12 14.39 -23.44
CA VAL A 87 1.09 14.08 -24.23
C VAL A 87 1.17 12.59 -24.58
N PHE A 88 0.85 11.69 -23.65
CA PHE A 88 0.78 10.25 -23.90
C PHE A 88 -0.28 9.90 -24.97
N ALA A 89 -1.50 10.42 -24.84
CA ALA A 89 -2.57 10.18 -25.81
C ALA A 89 -2.20 10.69 -27.21
N ALA A 90 -1.61 11.88 -27.30
CA ALA A 90 -1.11 12.44 -28.56
C ALA A 90 0.01 11.58 -29.19
N LYS A 91 0.95 11.05 -28.39
CA LYS A 91 1.98 10.13 -28.87
C LYS A 91 1.40 8.81 -29.39
N LEU A 92 0.43 8.22 -28.70
CA LEU A 92 -0.21 6.98 -29.15
C LEU A 92 -0.94 7.21 -30.49
N GLY A 93 -1.68 8.31 -30.62
CA GLY A 93 -2.28 8.73 -31.89
C GLY A 93 -1.23 8.89 -32.99
N PHE A 94 -0.12 9.57 -32.69
CA PHE A 94 0.98 9.74 -33.65
C PHE A 94 1.61 8.40 -34.07
N ALA A 95 1.90 7.50 -33.12
CA ALA A 95 2.43 6.17 -33.41
C ALA A 95 1.49 5.34 -34.31
N LEU A 96 0.17 5.44 -34.09
CA LEU A 96 -0.85 4.80 -34.93
C LEU A 96 -0.92 5.40 -36.33
N THR A 97 -0.83 6.73 -36.47
CA THR A 97 -0.76 7.38 -37.79
C THR A 97 0.52 7.00 -38.53
N LEU A 98 1.66 6.92 -37.83
CA LEU A 98 2.95 6.59 -38.41
C LEU A 98 3.02 5.13 -38.88
N ILE A 99 2.56 4.16 -38.08
CA ILE A 99 2.53 2.75 -38.53
C ILE A 99 1.54 2.56 -39.70
N SER A 100 0.39 3.24 -39.67
CA SER A 100 -0.59 3.17 -40.76
C SER A 100 -0.04 3.77 -42.05
N PHE A 101 0.66 4.91 -41.97
CA PHE A 101 1.35 5.54 -43.09
C PHE A 101 2.42 4.61 -43.69
N LEU A 102 3.27 3.99 -42.85
CA LEU A 102 4.28 3.02 -43.29
C LEU A 102 3.66 1.79 -43.98
N ILE A 103 2.47 1.34 -43.53
CA ILE A 103 1.72 0.26 -44.19
C ILE A 103 1.15 0.71 -45.55
N PHE A 104 0.59 1.92 -45.63
CA PHE A 104 0.01 2.45 -46.87
C PHE A 104 1.04 2.75 -47.96
N LEU A 105 2.29 3.04 -47.60
CA LEU A 105 3.36 3.31 -48.58
C LEU A 105 3.66 2.13 -49.52
N LYS A 106 3.24 0.89 -49.18
CA LYS A 106 3.15 -0.31 -50.04
C LYS A 106 4.41 -0.84 -50.75
N GLU A 107 5.44 -0.02 -50.92
CA GLU A 107 6.67 -0.32 -51.65
C GLU A 107 7.63 -1.30 -50.96
N PRO A 108 7.87 -1.25 -49.62
CA PRO A 108 8.91 -2.10 -49.04
C PRO A 108 8.51 -3.57 -48.90
N PHE A 109 7.21 -3.91 -48.79
CA PHE A 109 6.77 -5.30 -48.61
C PHE A 109 5.37 -5.58 -49.17
N LYS A 110 5.28 -6.10 -50.41
CA LYS A 110 3.98 -6.43 -51.04
C LYS A 110 3.22 -7.54 -50.29
N ASP A 111 3.92 -8.61 -49.88
CA ASP A 111 3.30 -9.80 -49.26
C ASP A 111 2.96 -9.62 -47.77
N LEU A 112 3.63 -8.70 -47.06
CA LEU A 112 3.34 -8.37 -45.65
C LEU A 112 2.02 -7.60 -45.48
N SER A 113 1.52 -6.95 -46.54
CA SER A 113 0.33 -6.09 -46.47
C SER A 113 -0.92 -6.83 -46.00
N SER A 114 -1.08 -8.10 -46.41
CA SER A 114 -2.15 -9.03 -46.00
C SER A 114 -2.18 -9.34 -44.49
N HIS A 115 -1.11 -9.02 -43.76
CA HIS A 115 -0.97 -9.29 -42.32
C HIS A 115 -0.76 -8.02 -41.49
N SER A 116 -0.81 -6.84 -42.13
CA SER A 116 -0.60 -5.50 -41.55
C SER A 116 -1.33 -5.21 -40.23
N VAL A 117 -2.51 -5.81 -40.01
CA VAL A 117 -3.27 -5.75 -38.74
C VAL A 117 -2.40 -6.10 -37.52
N TRP A 118 -1.45 -7.05 -37.64
CA TRP A 118 -0.57 -7.44 -36.53
C TRP A 118 0.41 -6.34 -36.11
N ALA A 119 0.82 -5.45 -37.02
CA ALA A 119 1.67 -4.31 -36.69
C ALA A 119 0.86 -3.23 -35.95
N ILE A 120 -0.34 -2.89 -36.43
CA ILE A 120 -1.25 -1.94 -35.78
C ILE A 120 -1.64 -2.44 -34.38
N LEU A 121 -2.04 -3.72 -34.26
CA LEU A 121 -2.35 -4.35 -32.98
C LEU A 121 -1.13 -4.38 -32.04
N THR A 122 0.09 -4.47 -32.58
CA THR A 122 1.31 -4.35 -31.77
C THR A 122 1.42 -2.96 -31.17
N VAL A 123 1.17 -1.90 -31.94
CA VAL A 123 1.16 -0.54 -31.40
C VAL A 123 0.12 -0.39 -30.29
N VAL A 124 -1.14 -0.75 -30.54
CA VAL A 124 -2.22 -0.63 -29.53
C VAL A 124 -1.94 -1.38 -28.23
N VAL A 125 -1.30 -2.55 -28.28
CA VAL A 125 -1.15 -3.45 -27.12
C VAL A 125 0.20 -3.33 -26.40
N VAL A 126 1.24 -2.80 -27.07
CA VAL A 126 2.59 -2.63 -26.49
C VAL A 126 2.83 -1.20 -26.01
N PHE A 127 2.19 -0.20 -26.63
CA PHE A 127 2.42 1.20 -26.31
C PHE A 127 1.83 1.56 -24.95
N GLU A 128 2.70 1.84 -23.98
CA GLU A 128 2.35 2.11 -22.59
C GLU A 128 2.81 3.51 -22.15
N PHE A 129 2.28 3.96 -21.00
CA PHE A 129 2.52 5.30 -20.47
C PHE A 129 4.01 5.61 -20.24
N SER A 130 4.80 4.63 -19.81
CA SER A 130 6.24 4.77 -19.62
C SER A 130 7.06 3.96 -20.63
N ILE A 131 8.30 4.40 -20.82
CA ILE A 131 9.27 3.73 -21.70
C ILE A 131 9.58 2.31 -21.19
N GLY A 132 9.81 2.13 -19.89
CA GLY A 132 10.05 0.81 -19.29
C GLY A 132 8.88 -0.16 -19.43
N ALA A 133 7.64 0.32 -19.34
CA ALA A 133 6.45 -0.50 -19.58
C ALA A 133 6.32 -0.91 -21.06
N THR A 134 6.61 0.02 -21.99
CA THR A 134 6.62 -0.27 -23.43
C THR A 134 7.71 -1.27 -23.81
N LEU A 135 8.93 -1.12 -23.26
CA LEU A 135 10.05 -2.02 -23.49
C LEU A 135 9.76 -3.44 -22.97
N SER A 136 9.30 -3.57 -21.71
CA SER A 136 9.00 -4.86 -21.11
C SER A 136 7.85 -5.59 -21.81
N LYS A 137 6.76 -4.90 -22.20
CA LYS A 137 5.68 -5.50 -23.01
C LYS A 137 6.16 -5.85 -24.42
N GLY A 138 6.95 -4.98 -25.06
CA GLY A 138 7.49 -5.22 -26.41
C GLY A 138 8.40 -6.44 -26.45
N PHE A 139 9.31 -6.56 -25.48
CA PHE A 139 10.18 -7.72 -25.34
C PHE A 139 9.38 -8.99 -25.06
N ASN A 140 8.43 -8.97 -24.12
CA ASN A 140 7.56 -10.11 -23.84
C ASN A 140 6.70 -10.52 -25.05
N ARG A 141 6.28 -9.57 -25.91
CA ARG A 141 5.59 -9.85 -27.17
C ARG A 141 6.51 -10.56 -28.15
N GLY A 142 7.69 -10.00 -28.39
CA GLY A 142 8.69 -10.55 -29.31
C GLY A 142 9.13 -11.95 -28.91
N LEU A 143 9.47 -12.15 -27.64
CA LEU A 143 9.86 -13.45 -27.09
C LEU A 143 8.72 -14.47 -27.17
N GLY A 144 7.49 -14.09 -26.80
CA GLY A 144 6.31 -14.95 -26.88
C GLY A 144 5.97 -15.36 -28.31
N THR A 145 6.04 -14.44 -29.28
CA THR A 145 5.83 -14.76 -30.69
C THR A 145 6.96 -15.60 -31.28
N LEU A 146 8.23 -15.31 -30.97
CA LEU A 146 9.38 -16.04 -31.49
C LEU A 146 9.39 -17.50 -31.00
N THR A 147 9.18 -17.72 -29.70
CA THR A 147 9.11 -19.06 -29.11
C THR A 147 7.88 -19.83 -29.61
N ALA A 148 6.73 -19.18 -29.76
CA ALA A 148 5.54 -19.81 -30.35
C ALA A 148 5.74 -20.17 -31.83
N GLY A 149 6.41 -19.32 -32.61
CA GLY A 149 6.73 -19.60 -34.01
C GLY A 149 7.69 -20.76 -34.17
N GLY A 150 8.77 -20.80 -33.37
CA GLY A 150 9.71 -21.92 -33.37
C GLY A 150 9.04 -23.26 -32.97
N LEU A 151 8.21 -23.25 -31.93
CA LEU A 151 7.46 -24.45 -31.52
C LEU A 151 6.42 -24.86 -32.57
N ALA A 152 5.70 -23.90 -33.17
CA ALA A 152 4.72 -24.18 -34.22
C ALA A 152 5.36 -24.82 -35.46
N LEU A 153 6.55 -24.37 -35.85
CA LEU A 153 7.31 -25.00 -36.93
C LEU A 153 7.75 -26.43 -36.56
N ALA A 154 8.27 -26.64 -35.36
CA ALA A 154 8.64 -28.00 -34.90
C ALA A 154 7.43 -28.96 -34.85
N VAL A 155 6.26 -28.49 -34.43
CA VAL A 155 5.01 -29.29 -34.43
C VAL A 155 4.50 -29.53 -35.86
N ALA A 156 4.62 -28.55 -36.76
CA ALA A 156 4.23 -28.70 -38.17
C ALA A 156 5.10 -29.73 -38.91
N GLU A 157 6.42 -29.69 -38.74
CA GLU A 157 7.34 -30.70 -39.30
C GLU A 157 7.07 -32.10 -38.72
N LEU A 158 6.68 -32.20 -37.44
CA LEU A 158 6.29 -33.48 -36.85
C LEU A 158 4.90 -33.96 -37.34
N SER A 159 3.99 -33.05 -37.68
CA SER A 159 2.66 -33.42 -38.19
C SER A 159 2.69 -33.99 -39.61
N THR A 160 3.59 -33.52 -40.49
CA THR A 160 3.74 -34.08 -41.85
C THR A 160 4.18 -35.54 -41.83
N LEU A 161 5.03 -35.94 -40.87
CA LEU A 161 5.44 -37.33 -40.64
C LEU A 161 4.28 -38.24 -40.19
N THR A 162 3.16 -37.66 -39.73
CA THR A 162 2.01 -38.39 -39.18
C THR A 162 0.95 -38.73 -40.25
N GLY A 163 1.10 -38.21 -41.48
CA GLY A 163 0.28 -38.58 -42.64
C GLY A 163 -1.23 -38.32 -42.44
N PRO A 164 -2.12 -39.31 -42.62
CA PRO A 164 -3.57 -39.11 -42.59
C PRO A 164 -4.14 -38.68 -41.22
N LEU A 165 -3.33 -38.73 -40.16
CA LEU A 165 -3.71 -38.29 -38.82
C LEU A 165 -3.17 -36.88 -38.48
N GLU A 166 -2.67 -36.12 -39.46
CA GLU A 166 -2.15 -34.74 -39.30
C GLU A 166 -3.13 -33.88 -38.48
N GLU A 167 -4.41 -33.83 -38.86
CA GLU A 167 -5.44 -33.01 -38.19
C GLU A 167 -5.61 -33.35 -36.71
N VAL A 168 -5.67 -34.65 -36.38
CA VAL A 168 -5.83 -35.14 -35.00
C VAL A 168 -4.59 -34.80 -34.17
N PHE A 169 -3.40 -34.98 -34.75
CA PHE A 169 -2.13 -34.63 -34.12
C PHE A 169 -2.02 -33.13 -33.84
N LEU A 170 -2.46 -32.27 -34.78
CA LEU A 170 -2.51 -30.82 -34.59
C LEU A 170 -3.46 -30.41 -33.47
N MET A 171 -4.66 -31.01 -33.40
CA MET A 171 -5.62 -30.72 -32.32
C MET A 171 -5.11 -31.12 -30.94
N ILE A 172 -4.49 -32.31 -30.82
CA ILE A 172 -3.85 -32.77 -29.59
C ILE A 172 -2.70 -31.82 -29.18
N SER A 173 -1.88 -31.39 -30.15
CA SER A 173 -0.78 -30.46 -29.91
C SER A 173 -1.26 -29.09 -29.42
N ILE A 174 -2.35 -28.55 -30.00
CA ILE A 174 -2.98 -27.30 -29.53
C ILE A 174 -3.52 -27.46 -28.10
N PHE A 175 -4.15 -28.59 -27.77
CA PHE A 175 -4.61 -28.86 -26.41
C PHE A 175 -3.46 -28.91 -25.40
N ILE A 176 -2.39 -29.66 -25.70
CA ILE A 176 -1.22 -29.83 -24.82
C ILE A 176 -0.52 -28.48 -24.58
N VAL A 177 -0.21 -27.74 -25.64
CA VAL A 177 0.45 -26.43 -25.53
C VAL A 177 -0.45 -25.41 -24.83
N GLY A 178 -1.76 -25.44 -25.10
CA GLY A 178 -2.76 -24.61 -24.42
C GLY A 178 -2.86 -24.89 -22.92
N PHE A 179 -2.85 -26.16 -22.52
CA PHE A 179 -2.85 -26.60 -21.13
C PHE A 179 -1.60 -26.11 -20.40
N PHE A 180 -0.40 -26.42 -20.92
CA PHE A 180 0.85 -26.04 -20.27
C PHE A 180 1.06 -24.52 -20.19
N ALA A 181 0.78 -23.78 -21.27
CA ALA A 181 0.88 -22.31 -21.26
C ALA A 181 -0.10 -21.67 -20.25
N SER A 182 -1.32 -22.21 -20.15
CA SER A 182 -2.33 -21.75 -19.18
C SER A 182 -1.96 -22.13 -17.74
N TYR A 183 -1.37 -23.30 -17.52
CA TYR A 183 -0.91 -23.74 -16.20
C TYR A 183 0.28 -22.91 -15.71
N MET A 184 1.31 -22.70 -16.56
CA MET A 184 2.47 -21.86 -16.23
C MET A 184 2.07 -20.43 -15.88
N LYS A 185 1.05 -19.87 -16.56
CA LYS A 185 0.49 -18.55 -16.28
C LYS A 185 -0.07 -18.41 -14.84
N LEU A 186 -0.61 -19.49 -14.25
CA LEU A 186 -1.16 -19.47 -12.89
C LEU A 186 -0.07 -19.49 -11.80
N TYR A 187 1.19 -19.79 -12.17
CA TYR A 187 2.28 -19.86 -11.21
C TYR A 187 2.76 -18.45 -10.80
N PRO A 188 2.76 -18.08 -9.49
CA PRO A 188 3.02 -16.70 -9.05
C PRO A 188 4.33 -16.10 -9.56
N THR A 189 5.39 -16.89 -9.66
CA THR A 189 6.71 -16.46 -10.16
C THR A 189 6.68 -16.07 -11.64
N MET A 190 5.72 -16.58 -12.42
CA MET A 190 5.56 -16.27 -13.84
C MET A 190 4.66 -15.05 -14.11
N LYS A 191 4.10 -14.41 -13.07
CA LYS A 191 3.24 -13.23 -13.19
C LYS A 191 3.83 -12.08 -14.07
N PRO A 192 5.14 -11.75 -14.02
CA PRO A 192 5.74 -10.75 -14.92
C PRO A 192 5.68 -11.13 -16.41
N TYR A 193 5.57 -12.42 -16.72
CA TYR A 193 5.54 -12.98 -18.07
C TYR A 193 4.12 -13.34 -18.54
N GLU A 194 3.07 -13.06 -17.76
CA GLU A 194 1.67 -13.40 -18.11
C GLU A 194 1.29 -12.91 -19.52
N TYR A 195 1.70 -11.69 -19.88
CA TYR A 195 1.46 -11.13 -21.20
C TYR A 195 2.16 -11.93 -22.31
N GLY A 196 3.41 -12.35 -22.07
CA GLY A 196 4.18 -13.21 -22.97
C GLY A 196 3.49 -14.55 -23.22
N PHE A 197 2.99 -15.23 -22.17
CA PHE A 197 2.24 -16.47 -22.31
C PHE A 197 0.93 -16.31 -23.10
N ARG A 198 0.20 -15.21 -22.90
CA ARG A 198 -1.01 -14.90 -23.70
C ARG A 198 -0.66 -14.71 -25.18
N VAL A 199 0.40 -13.95 -25.48
CA VAL A 199 0.88 -13.73 -26.87
C VAL A 199 1.41 -15.02 -27.50
N PHE A 200 2.14 -15.84 -26.74
CA PHE A 200 2.63 -17.14 -27.14
C PHE A 200 1.48 -18.04 -27.59
N LEU A 201 0.47 -18.24 -26.73
CA LEU A 201 -0.66 -19.10 -27.04
C LEU A 201 -1.47 -18.61 -28.26
N LEU A 202 -1.77 -17.31 -28.33
CA LEU A 202 -2.44 -16.70 -29.48
C LEU A 202 -1.61 -16.79 -30.78
N THR A 203 -0.27 -16.81 -30.67
CA THR A 203 0.62 -16.97 -31.82
C THR A 203 0.69 -18.42 -32.28
N PHE A 204 0.85 -19.35 -31.35
CA PHE A 204 0.90 -20.78 -31.64
C PHE A 204 -0.39 -21.24 -32.33
N CYS A 205 -1.55 -21.01 -31.72
CA CYS A 205 -2.84 -21.41 -32.30
C CYS A 205 -3.09 -20.76 -33.67
N PHE A 206 -2.71 -19.49 -33.86
CA PHE A 206 -2.82 -18.83 -35.16
C PHE A 206 -1.92 -19.47 -36.22
N ILE A 207 -0.65 -19.75 -35.91
CA ILE A 207 0.28 -20.35 -36.89
C ILE A 207 -0.15 -21.78 -37.22
N MET A 208 -0.61 -22.58 -36.24
CA MET A 208 -1.11 -23.93 -36.51
C MET A 208 -2.34 -23.91 -37.44
N VAL A 209 -3.35 -23.08 -37.13
CA VAL A 209 -4.60 -23.03 -37.92
C VAL A 209 -4.40 -22.35 -39.27
N SER A 210 -3.67 -21.24 -39.34
CA SER A 210 -3.41 -20.52 -40.59
C SER A 210 -2.46 -21.32 -41.49
N GLY A 211 -1.37 -21.83 -40.92
CA GLY A 211 -0.37 -22.62 -41.63
C GLY A 211 -0.89 -23.96 -42.14
N TYR A 212 -1.82 -24.61 -41.44
CA TYR A 212 -2.49 -25.81 -41.98
C TYR A 212 -3.32 -25.48 -43.24
N ARG A 213 -3.98 -24.32 -43.29
CA ARG A 213 -4.81 -23.89 -44.44
C ARG A 213 -3.99 -23.38 -45.63
N THR A 214 -2.87 -22.71 -45.41
CA THR A 214 -1.99 -22.20 -46.49
C THR A 214 -0.85 -23.16 -46.85
N LYS A 215 -0.56 -24.14 -45.99
CA LYS A 215 0.62 -25.01 -46.01
C LYS A 215 1.98 -24.28 -45.97
N GLU A 216 1.97 -22.97 -45.69
CA GLU A 216 3.16 -22.10 -45.60
C GLU A 216 3.43 -21.64 -44.14
N PHE A 217 3.81 -22.58 -43.27
CA PHE A 217 4.07 -22.28 -41.86
C PHE A 217 5.22 -21.28 -41.64
N LEU A 218 6.34 -21.44 -42.37
CA LEU A 218 7.53 -20.59 -42.22
C LEU A 218 7.27 -19.15 -42.63
N HIS A 219 6.67 -18.93 -43.80
CA HIS A 219 6.33 -17.59 -44.29
C HIS A 219 5.36 -16.88 -43.34
N THR A 220 4.33 -17.59 -42.86
CA THR A 220 3.36 -17.08 -41.86
C THR A 220 4.05 -16.66 -40.56
N ALA A 221 5.00 -17.48 -40.05
CA ALA A 221 5.73 -17.19 -38.82
C ALA A 221 6.69 -15.98 -38.96
N VAL A 222 7.48 -15.93 -40.05
CA VAL A 222 8.44 -14.85 -40.31
C VAL A 222 7.73 -13.51 -40.56
N SER A 223 6.69 -13.50 -41.41
CA SER A 223 5.89 -12.30 -41.70
C SER A 223 5.30 -11.68 -40.43
N ARG A 224 4.73 -12.52 -39.55
CA ARG A 224 4.19 -12.10 -38.25
C ARG A 224 5.28 -11.51 -37.33
N PHE A 225 6.46 -12.13 -37.27
CA PHE A 225 7.57 -11.62 -36.45
C PHE A 225 8.06 -10.25 -36.94
N LEU A 226 8.25 -10.08 -38.26
CA LEU A 226 8.69 -8.81 -38.86
C LEU A 226 7.68 -7.68 -38.64
N LEU A 227 6.38 -7.94 -38.75
CA LEU A 227 5.32 -6.96 -38.47
C LEU A 227 5.26 -6.54 -36.99
N ILE A 228 5.52 -7.48 -36.07
CA ILE A 228 5.62 -7.18 -34.63
C ILE A 228 6.89 -6.36 -34.34
N ALA A 229 8.02 -6.70 -34.95
CA ALA A 229 9.26 -5.93 -34.84
C ALA A 229 9.07 -4.50 -35.35
N LEU A 230 8.47 -4.31 -36.53
CA LEU A 230 8.15 -3.00 -37.10
C LEU A 230 7.26 -2.17 -36.17
N GLY A 231 6.17 -2.76 -35.66
CA GLY A 231 5.29 -2.09 -34.70
C GLY A 231 6.00 -1.70 -33.41
N ALA A 232 6.83 -2.59 -32.85
CA ALA A 232 7.63 -2.31 -31.66
C ALA A 232 8.67 -1.20 -31.89
N CYS A 233 9.35 -1.18 -33.04
CA CYS A 233 10.29 -0.13 -33.42
C CYS A 233 9.59 1.24 -33.50
N VAL A 234 8.39 1.32 -34.09
CA VAL A 234 7.59 2.55 -34.12
C VAL A 234 7.19 2.99 -32.71
N CYS A 235 6.72 2.08 -31.86
CA CYS A 235 6.39 2.39 -30.46
C CYS A 235 7.58 3.01 -29.71
N LEU A 236 8.73 2.33 -29.77
CA LEU A 236 9.92 2.75 -29.03
C LEU A 236 10.50 4.05 -29.59
N GLY A 237 10.55 4.22 -30.92
CA GLY A 237 10.98 5.47 -31.55
C GLY A 237 10.13 6.65 -31.11
N VAL A 238 8.80 6.53 -31.12
CA VAL A 238 7.89 7.59 -30.68
C VAL A 238 8.02 7.86 -29.18
N ASN A 239 8.06 6.83 -28.33
CA ASN A 239 8.11 7.02 -26.87
C ASN A 239 9.45 7.57 -26.36
N ILE A 240 10.57 7.27 -27.03
CA ILE A 240 11.90 7.77 -26.67
C ILE A 240 12.13 9.19 -27.23
N CYS A 241 11.76 9.44 -28.50
CA CYS A 241 12.06 10.72 -29.15
C CYS A 241 11.10 11.86 -28.77
N ILE A 242 9.83 11.57 -28.46
CA ILE A 242 8.83 12.59 -28.13
C ILE A 242 8.58 12.57 -26.62
N TYR A 243 9.03 13.62 -25.92
CA TYR A 243 8.80 13.89 -24.48
C TYR A 243 8.84 12.61 -23.60
N PRO A 244 10.03 12.01 -23.37
CA PRO A 244 10.14 10.70 -22.73
C PRO A 244 9.58 10.69 -21.31
N ILE A 245 8.83 9.64 -20.96
CA ILE A 245 8.20 9.45 -19.64
C ILE A 245 8.85 8.22 -18.98
N TRP A 246 9.44 8.41 -17.80
CA TRP A 246 10.28 7.44 -17.10
C TRP A 246 9.63 6.94 -15.80
N ALA A 247 9.46 5.62 -15.68
CA ALA A 247 8.94 5.00 -14.47
C ALA A 247 9.93 5.08 -13.30
N GLY A 248 11.25 5.11 -13.57
CA GLY A 248 12.27 5.30 -12.54
C GLY A 248 12.19 6.68 -11.88
N GLU A 249 11.92 7.73 -12.65
CA GLU A 249 11.72 9.08 -12.14
C GLU A 249 10.43 9.19 -11.30
N ASP A 250 9.34 8.54 -11.74
CA ASP A 250 8.09 8.50 -10.98
C ASP A 250 8.24 7.68 -9.68
N LEU A 251 9.03 6.60 -9.66
CA LEU A 251 9.36 5.84 -8.45
C LEU A 251 10.16 6.71 -7.47
N HIS A 252 11.20 7.39 -7.96
CA HIS A 252 12.03 8.29 -7.17
C HIS A 252 11.19 9.40 -6.51
N ASN A 253 10.35 10.08 -7.31
CA ASN A 253 9.47 11.15 -6.84
C ASN A 253 8.40 10.63 -5.86
N LEU A 254 7.87 9.42 -6.07
CA LEU A 254 6.93 8.77 -5.15
C LEU A 254 7.56 8.50 -3.78
N VAL A 255 8.75 7.90 -3.75
CA VAL A 255 9.48 7.63 -2.50
C VAL A 255 9.79 8.94 -1.76
N ALA A 256 10.35 9.94 -2.45
CA ALA A 256 10.62 11.25 -1.85
C ALA A 256 9.35 11.95 -1.32
N LYS A 257 8.22 11.87 -2.05
CA LYS A 257 6.93 12.43 -1.59
C LYS A 257 6.40 11.71 -0.35
N ASN A 258 6.55 10.40 -0.27
CA ASN A 258 6.11 9.60 0.88
C ASN A 258 6.84 10.02 2.17
N PHE A 259 8.14 10.32 2.13
CA PHE A 259 8.87 10.86 3.31
C PHE A 259 8.21 12.13 3.85
N ILE A 260 7.91 13.09 2.97
CA ILE A 260 7.27 14.36 3.35
C ILE A 260 5.83 14.14 3.84
N GLY A 261 5.12 13.15 3.28
CA GLY A 261 3.79 12.73 3.75
C GLY A 261 3.83 12.21 5.19
N VAL A 262 4.69 11.23 5.48
CA VAL A 262 4.85 10.64 6.82
C VAL A 262 5.33 11.70 7.83
N ALA A 263 6.26 12.58 7.45
CA ALA A 263 6.74 13.65 8.32
C ALA A 263 5.62 14.62 8.77
N LYS A 264 4.78 15.07 7.81
CA LYS A 264 3.61 15.92 8.12
C LYS A 264 2.59 15.19 8.99
N SER A 265 2.34 13.91 8.70
CA SER A 265 1.44 13.09 9.49
C SER A 265 1.91 12.91 10.92
N LEU A 266 3.21 12.69 11.16
CA LEU A 266 3.78 12.54 12.50
C LEU A 266 3.55 13.80 13.36
N GLU A 267 3.98 14.96 12.86
CA GLU A 267 3.78 16.24 13.56
C GLU A 267 2.31 16.52 13.83
N GLY A 268 1.45 16.30 12.83
CA GLY A 268 0.03 16.54 12.99
C GLY A 268 -0.66 15.55 13.93
N CYS A 269 -0.21 14.30 13.99
CA CYS A 269 -0.68 13.36 15.00
C CYS A 269 -0.31 13.82 16.42
N VAL A 270 0.95 14.24 16.62
CA VAL A 270 1.40 14.76 17.92
C VAL A 270 0.67 16.05 18.30
N ASN A 271 0.55 17.00 17.37
CA ASN A 271 -0.17 18.25 17.62
C ASN A 271 -1.67 18.00 17.88
N GLY A 272 -2.33 17.15 17.09
CA GLY A 272 -3.74 16.79 17.29
C GLY A 272 -4.01 16.08 18.61
N TYR A 273 -3.12 15.18 19.04
CA TYR A 273 -3.20 14.53 20.34
C TYR A 273 -3.06 15.52 21.51
N LEU A 274 -2.16 16.51 21.39
CA LEU A 274 -1.87 17.50 22.44
C LEU A 274 -2.87 18.66 22.49
N GLN A 275 -3.40 19.10 21.35
CA GLN A 275 -4.34 20.21 21.28
C GLN A 275 -5.73 19.84 21.78
N CYS A 276 -5.98 18.55 22.08
CA CYS A 276 -7.30 18.03 22.40
C CYS A 276 -8.36 18.59 21.45
N MET A 277 -8.12 18.39 20.15
CA MET A 277 -9.22 18.29 19.20
C MET A 277 -10.14 17.19 19.76
N GLU A 278 -11.16 17.60 20.49
CA GLU A 278 -12.32 16.78 20.76
C GLU A 278 -13.00 16.63 19.40
N TYR A 279 -12.45 15.71 18.59
CA TYR A 279 -13.19 14.97 17.61
C TYR A 279 -14.48 14.61 18.34
N GLU A 280 -15.56 15.29 17.95
CA GLU A 280 -16.89 15.13 18.52
C GLU A 280 -17.08 13.63 18.76
N ARG A 281 -17.36 13.20 20.01
CA ARG A 281 -17.28 11.78 20.41
C ARG A 281 -18.25 10.93 19.60
N ILE A 282 -17.88 10.59 18.36
CA ILE A 282 -18.67 9.82 17.43
C ILE A 282 -18.73 8.43 18.05
N PRO A 283 -19.92 7.98 18.51
CA PRO A 283 -20.03 6.64 19.06
C PRO A 283 -19.67 5.65 17.95
N SER A 284 -18.99 4.57 18.30
CA SER A 284 -18.61 3.46 17.40
C SER A 284 -19.76 2.83 16.58
N LYS A 285 -21.01 3.27 16.77
CA LYS A 285 -22.15 3.04 15.87
C LYS A 285 -22.01 3.62 14.46
N ILE A 286 -21.11 4.58 14.21
CA ILE A 286 -20.90 5.15 12.87
C ILE A 286 -19.47 4.84 12.40
N LEU A 287 -19.28 3.60 11.92
CA LEU A 287 -18.06 3.17 11.21
C LEU A 287 -18.01 3.73 9.76
N THR A 288 -18.43 4.98 9.59
CA THR A 288 -18.38 5.75 8.35
C THR A 288 -17.83 7.16 8.59
N TYR A 289 -16.98 7.36 9.61
CA TYR A 289 -16.07 8.50 9.57
C TYR A 289 -15.12 8.30 8.38
N GLN A 290 -15.42 9.02 7.30
CA GLN A 290 -14.60 9.01 6.10
C GLN A 290 -13.37 9.87 6.35
N ALA A 291 -12.38 9.30 7.05
CA ALA A 291 -11.07 9.91 7.28
C ALA A 291 -10.28 10.19 5.98
N SER A 292 -10.87 9.96 4.79
CA SER A 292 -10.29 10.23 3.48
C SER A 292 -9.81 11.67 3.32
N ASP A 293 -10.46 12.60 4.01
CA ASP A 293 -10.34 14.03 3.76
C ASP A 293 -9.43 14.74 4.79
N ASP A 294 -8.99 14.03 5.84
CA ASP A 294 -8.01 14.54 6.80
C ASP A 294 -6.61 14.55 6.13
N PRO A 295 -5.95 15.73 6.02
CA PRO A 295 -4.57 15.82 5.53
C PRO A 295 -3.59 14.90 6.26
N LEU A 296 -3.80 14.63 7.56
CA LEU A 296 -2.97 13.76 8.37
C LEU A 296 -3.07 12.31 7.94
N TYR A 297 -4.29 11.85 7.69
CA TYR A 297 -4.58 10.50 7.21
C TYR A 297 -3.98 10.26 5.82
N SER A 298 -4.11 11.24 4.92
CA SER A 298 -3.61 11.12 3.55
C SER A 298 -2.09 10.88 3.45
N GLY A 299 -1.31 11.50 4.35
CA GLY A 299 0.15 11.52 4.29
C GLY A 299 0.80 10.16 4.57
N TYR A 300 0.51 9.53 5.70
CA TYR A 300 1.07 8.21 6.02
C TYR A 300 0.38 7.08 5.22
N ARG A 301 -0.91 7.23 4.89
CA ARG A 301 -1.64 6.24 4.09
C ARG A 301 -1.03 6.07 2.71
N SER A 302 -0.56 7.16 2.08
CA SER A 302 0.09 7.06 0.76
C SER A 302 1.35 6.18 0.79
N ALA A 303 2.13 6.22 1.87
CA ALA A 303 3.32 5.39 2.05
C ALA A 303 3.00 3.92 2.40
N VAL A 304 1.86 3.66 3.04
CA VAL A 304 1.42 2.28 3.36
C VAL A 304 0.81 1.59 2.13
N GLU A 305 -0.05 2.29 1.38
CA GLU A 305 -0.72 1.72 0.20
C GLU A 305 0.14 1.76 -1.08
N SER A 306 1.28 2.45 -1.08
CA SER A 306 2.14 2.59 -2.27
C SER A 306 2.76 1.28 -2.77
N THR A 307 2.86 0.22 -1.96
CA THR A 307 3.60 -1.02 -2.27
C THR A 307 3.33 -1.56 -3.68
N ALA A 308 2.06 -1.71 -4.07
CA ALA A 308 1.72 -2.25 -5.39
C ALA A 308 2.09 -1.31 -6.56
N LYS A 309 2.08 0.01 -6.32
CA LYS A 309 2.51 1.02 -7.29
C LYS A 309 4.04 1.07 -7.40
N GLU A 310 4.72 0.95 -6.27
CA GLU A 310 6.19 0.87 -6.17
C GLU A 310 6.74 -0.37 -6.88
N ASP A 311 6.16 -1.55 -6.63
CA ASP A 311 6.54 -2.80 -7.30
C ASP A 311 6.33 -2.75 -8.82
N ALA A 312 5.22 -2.15 -9.26
CA ALA A 312 4.94 -1.94 -10.69
C ALA A 312 5.97 -0.99 -11.33
N LEU A 313 6.25 0.15 -10.68
CA LEU A 313 7.24 1.12 -11.17
C LEU A 313 8.66 0.53 -11.18
N LEU A 314 9.06 -0.22 -10.14
CA LEU A 314 10.32 -0.98 -10.13
C LEU A 314 10.38 -1.96 -11.32
N GLY A 315 9.30 -2.70 -11.55
CA GLY A 315 9.19 -3.66 -12.64
C GLY A 315 9.40 -3.06 -14.03
N PHE A 316 9.07 -1.77 -14.20
CA PHE A 316 9.31 -1.02 -15.43
C PHE A 316 10.67 -0.33 -15.45
N ALA A 317 11.09 0.32 -14.36
CA ALA A 317 12.33 1.09 -14.26
C ALA A 317 13.60 0.26 -14.52
N VAL A 318 13.57 -1.06 -14.24
CA VAL A 318 14.66 -1.99 -14.55
C VAL A 318 14.91 -2.17 -16.05
N TRP A 319 13.92 -1.88 -16.91
CA TRP A 319 14.07 -1.95 -18.37
C TRP A 319 14.52 -0.63 -19.00
N GLU A 320 14.59 0.46 -18.23
CA GLU A 320 14.85 1.78 -18.79
C GLU A 320 16.36 1.99 -19.06
N PRO A 321 16.75 2.48 -20.25
CA PRO A 321 18.14 2.86 -20.51
C PRO A 321 18.58 4.01 -19.58
N PRO A 322 19.91 4.21 -19.38
CA PRO A 322 20.43 5.33 -18.60
C PRO A 322 19.91 6.68 -19.11
N HIS A 323 19.33 7.47 -18.22
CA HIS A 323 18.66 8.72 -18.57
C HIS A 323 18.81 9.79 -17.49
N GLY A 324 18.88 11.06 -17.89
CA GLY A 324 18.92 12.21 -16.97
C GLY A 324 19.99 12.10 -15.87
N PRO A 325 19.62 12.09 -14.57
CA PRO A 325 20.55 11.88 -13.47
C PRO A 325 20.95 10.39 -13.27
N TYR A 326 20.14 9.45 -13.76
CA TYR A 326 20.29 8.00 -13.58
C TYR A 326 21.24 7.39 -14.62
N LYS A 327 22.51 7.80 -14.60
CA LYS A 327 23.50 7.50 -15.67
C LYS A 327 24.12 6.10 -15.64
N MET A 328 23.64 5.19 -14.79
CA MET A 328 24.20 3.83 -14.64
C MET A 328 23.39 2.79 -15.41
N LEU A 329 24.04 1.91 -16.17
CA LEU A 329 23.41 0.81 -16.94
C LEU A 329 22.60 -0.18 -16.09
N LYS A 330 22.89 -0.28 -14.79
CA LYS A 330 22.10 -1.05 -13.81
C LYS A 330 21.91 -0.20 -12.56
N TYR A 331 21.05 0.82 -12.66
CA TYR A 331 20.74 1.69 -11.54
C TYR A 331 19.98 0.93 -10.42
N PRO A 332 20.25 1.18 -9.13
CA PRO A 332 19.78 0.33 -8.03
C PRO A 332 18.34 0.64 -7.59
N TRP A 333 17.37 0.51 -8.50
CA TRP A 333 15.94 0.74 -8.22
C TRP A 333 15.41 -0.11 -7.05
N LYS A 334 15.97 -1.31 -6.81
CA LYS A 334 15.60 -2.16 -5.66
C LYS A 334 15.90 -1.50 -4.31
N ASN A 335 16.93 -0.67 -4.22
CA ASN A 335 17.29 0.03 -2.99
C ASN A 335 16.27 1.15 -2.66
N TYR A 336 15.61 1.75 -3.66
CA TYR A 336 14.48 2.65 -3.42
C TYR A 336 13.29 1.92 -2.76
N ILE A 337 13.01 0.68 -3.17
CA ILE A 337 11.99 -0.17 -2.51
C ILE A 337 12.40 -0.54 -1.09
N LYS A 338 13.69 -0.84 -0.84
CA LYS A 338 14.21 -1.12 0.50
C LYS A 338 14.00 0.09 1.44
N VAL A 339 14.34 1.29 0.96
CA VAL A 339 14.11 2.55 1.69
C VAL A 339 12.62 2.81 1.92
N SER A 340 11.76 2.63 0.91
CA SER A 340 10.31 2.80 1.09
C SER A 340 9.72 1.75 2.05
N GLY A 341 10.25 0.54 2.07
CA GLY A 341 9.93 -0.50 3.05
C GLY A 341 10.24 -0.07 4.48
N ALA A 342 11.46 0.43 4.74
CA ALA A 342 11.82 0.98 6.05
C ALA A 342 10.95 2.18 6.44
N LEU A 343 10.66 3.08 5.49
CA LEU A 343 9.75 4.22 5.71
C LEU A 343 8.33 3.75 6.07
N ARG A 344 7.85 2.67 5.44
CA ARG A 344 6.54 2.06 5.73
C ARG A 344 6.46 1.49 7.15
N HIS A 345 7.55 0.91 7.67
CA HIS A 345 7.62 0.51 9.08
C HIS A 345 7.52 1.69 10.05
N CYS A 346 7.99 2.88 9.65
CA CYS A 346 7.79 4.13 10.38
C CYS A 346 6.35 4.67 10.19
N ALA A 347 5.77 4.55 8.99
CA ALA A 347 4.39 4.93 8.71
C ALA A 347 3.36 4.09 9.51
N PHE A 348 3.69 2.83 9.84
CA PHE A 348 2.84 2.00 10.71
C PHE A 348 2.77 2.50 12.16
N THR A 349 3.85 3.06 12.74
CA THR A 349 3.74 3.69 14.08
C THR A 349 2.97 4.99 14.01
N VAL A 350 3.14 5.80 12.96
CA VAL A 350 2.32 7.01 12.73
C VAL A 350 0.83 6.66 12.57
N MET A 351 0.50 5.57 11.88
CA MET A 351 -0.87 5.05 11.81
C MET A 351 -1.42 4.64 13.19
N ALA A 352 -0.60 4.02 14.04
CA ALA A 352 -0.99 3.66 15.40
C ALA A 352 -1.18 4.92 16.29
N LEU A 353 -0.30 5.92 16.17
CA LEU A 353 -0.45 7.23 16.83
C LEU A 353 -1.75 7.93 16.41
N HIS A 354 -2.12 7.89 15.12
CA HIS A 354 -3.41 8.39 14.67
C HIS A 354 -4.58 7.59 15.28
N GLY A 355 -4.44 6.26 15.39
CA GLY A 355 -5.39 5.41 16.11
C GLY A 355 -5.62 5.83 17.56
N CYS A 356 -4.59 6.30 18.27
CA CYS A 356 -4.72 6.84 19.63
C CYS A 356 -5.50 8.16 19.70
N ILE A 357 -5.51 8.97 18.64
CA ILE A 357 -6.29 10.23 18.55
C ILE A 357 -7.78 9.93 18.31
N LEU A 358 -8.06 8.85 17.59
CA LEU A 358 -9.42 8.39 17.29
C LEU A 358 -9.98 7.41 18.33
N ALA A 359 -9.23 7.09 19.40
CA ALA A 359 -9.64 6.13 20.41
C ALA A 359 -10.72 6.69 21.35
N GLU A 360 -11.74 5.87 21.67
CA GLU A 360 -12.81 6.24 22.62
C GLU A 360 -12.29 6.45 24.05
N ILE A 361 -11.27 5.69 24.46
CA ILE A 361 -10.59 5.82 25.74
C ILE A 361 -9.30 6.61 25.51
N GLN A 362 -9.22 7.78 26.13
CA GLN A 362 -8.19 8.76 25.86
C GLN A 362 -7.78 9.47 27.16
N ALA A 363 -6.48 9.67 27.37
CA ALA A 363 -5.96 10.32 28.57
C ALA A 363 -6.55 11.74 28.77
N PRO A 364 -6.80 12.17 30.01
CA PRO A 364 -7.29 13.52 30.28
C PRO A 364 -6.30 14.60 29.82
N PRO A 365 -6.77 15.81 29.45
CA PRO A 365 -5.93 16.86 28.88
C PRO A 365 -4.78 17.27 29.81
N GLU A 366 -5.04 17.30 31.12
CA GLU A 366 -4.06 17.63 32.16
C GLU A 366 -2.86 16.69 32.12
N SER A 367 -3.09 15.37 32.08
CA SER A 367 -2.02 14.38 31.96
C SER A 367 -1.25 14.51 30.64
N ARG A 368 -1.90 14.86 29.53
CA ARG A 368 -1.19 15.13 28.26
C ARG A 368 -0.31 16.37 28.33
N GLN A 369 -0.79 17.44 28.98
CA GLN A 369 -0.04 18.68 29.14
C GLN A 369 1.27 18.47 29.89
N VAL A 370 1.29 17.59 30.91
CA VAL A 370 2.52 17.25 31.66
C VAL A 370 3.66 16.76 30.75
N PHE A 371 3.35 16.01 29.68
CA PHE A 371 4.35 15.49 28.72
C PHE A 371 4.39 16.26 27.39
N SER A 372 3.65 17.36 27.28
CA SER A 372 3.37 18.00 25.99
C SER A 372 4.61 18.53 25.28
N ASP A 373 5.59 19.06 26.01
CA ASP A 373 6.82 19.59 25.44
C ASP A 373 7.73 18.48 24.90
N GLU A 374 7.84 17.36 25.61
CA GLU A 374 8.67 16.22 25.21
C GLU A 374 8.04 15.45 24.06
N LEU A 375 6.73 15.20 24.11
CA LEU A 375 5.97 14.58 23.02
C LEU A 375 6.08 15.43 21.75
N ARG A 376 5.86 16.75 21.86
CA ARG A 376 6.00 17.71 20.75
C ARG A 376 7.42 17.75 20.20
N ARG A 377 8.45 17.74 21.05
CA ARG A 377 9.84 17.74 20.61
C ARG A 377 10.20 16.47 19.85
N VAL A 378 9.82 15.28 20.34
CA VAL A 378 10.06 14.01 19.62
C VAL A 378 9.35 14.01 18.26
N GLY A 379 8.12 14.52 18.19
CA GLY A 379 7.39 14.69 16.92
C GLY A 379 8.11 15.61 15.92
N ILE A 380 8.58 16.77 16.37
CA ILE A 380 9.29 17.76 15.53
C ILE A 380 10.63 17.22 15.04
N GLU A 381 11.49 16.73 15.94
CA GLU A 381 12.82 16.23 15.52
C GLU A 381 12.68 14.96 14.66
N GLY A 382 11.74 14.07 14.97
CA GLY A 382 11.43 12.92 14.12
C GLY A 382 10.95 13.30 12.71
N ALA A 383 10.11 14.32 12.61
CA ALA A 383 9.64 14.83 11.32
C ALA A 383 10.73 15.59 10.55
N LYS A 384 11.65 16.27 11.25
CA LYS A 384 12.85 16.91 10.68
C LYS A 384 13.75 15.87 10.02
N VAL A 385 14.10 14.77 10.72
CA VAL A 385 14.85 13.64 10.14
C VAL A 385 14.18 13.10 8.87
N LEU A 386 12.87 12.85 8.92
CA LEU A 386 12.13 12.36 7.74
C LEU A 386 12.13 13.36 6.56
N ARG A 387 11.99 14.67 6.83
CA ARG A 387 12.08 15.70 5.78
C ARG A 387 13.47 15.77 5.17
N ASP A 388 14.51 15.74 5.98
CA ASP A 388 15.88 15.85 5.53
C ASP A 388 16.31 14.62 4.72
N LEU A 389 15.90 13.42 5.13
CA LEU A 389 16.04 12.20 4.32
C LEU A 389 15.24 12.31 3.02
N GLY A 390 13.97 12.72 3.06
CA GLY A 390 13.14 12.89 1.86
C GLY A 390 13.71 13.92 0.87
N ASN A 391 14.25 15.03 1.38
CA ASN A 391 14.94 16.04 0.60
C ASN A 391 16.23 15.49 -0.01
N LYS A 392 17.06 14.77 0.78
CA LYS A 392 18.30 14.13 0.31
C LYS A 392 18.06 13.03 -0.74
N VAL A 393 16.98 12.26 -0.61
CA VAL A 393 16.49 11.36 -1.68
C VAL A 393 16.21 12.19 -2.93
N LYS A 394 15.34 13.22 -2.82
CA LYS A 394 14.92 14.08 -3.95
C LYS A 394 16.09 14.78 -4.66
N THR A 395 17.12 15.20 -3.93
CA THR A 395 18.32 15.86 -4.49
C THR A 395 19.43 14.89 -4.88
N MET A 396 19.30 13.59 -4.58
CA MET A 396 20.33 12.56 -4.75
C MET A 396 21.66 12.96 -4.10
N THR A 397 21.61 13.43 -2.86
CA THR A 397 22.77 13.85 -2.06
C THR A 397 22.94 12.94 -0.85
N LYS A 398 24.19 12.64 -0.49
CA LYS A 398 24.51 11.82 0.71
C LYS A 398 24.14 12.54 2.01
N LEU A 399 24.10 11.79 3.10
CA LEU A 399 24.11 12.37 4.45
C LEU A 399 25.41 13.15 4.69
N SER A 400 25.31 14.19 5.51
CA SER A 400 26.47 14.87 6.10
C SER A 400 27.13 13.95 7.14
N PRO A 401 28.42 14.12 7.45
CA PRO A 401 29.11 13.31 8.47
C PRO A 401 28.64 13.57 9.91
N GLN A 402 27.73 14.52 10.11
CA GLN A 402 27.08 14.78 11.39
C GLN A 402 25.88 13.85 11.55
N ASP A 403 25.79 13.16 12.69
CA ASP A 403 24.71 12.23 13.00
C ASP A 403 23.34 12.95 13.05
N ILE A 404 22.49 12.62 12.08
CA ILE A 404 21.14 13.16 11.94
C ILE A 404 20.18 12.65 13.02
N LEU A 405 20.51 11.54 13.68
CA LEU A 405 19.65 10.92 14.69
C LEU A 405 19.94 11.44 16.11
N LEU A 406 21.04 12.15 16.34
CA LEU A 406 21.47 12.62 17.66
C LEU A 406 20.38 13.44 18.37
N GLU A 407 19.79 14.42 17.69
CA GLU A 407 18.78 15.32 18.27
C GLU A 407 17.46 14.60 18.60
N VAL A 408 17.06 13.62 17.77
CA VAL A 408 15.82 12.86 17.98
C VAL A 408 16.00 11.76 19.04
N HIS A 409 17.18 11.13 19.12
CA HIS A 409 17.53 10.22 20.22
C HIS A 409 17.57 10.97 21.57
N GLU A 410 18.16 12.16 21.61
CA GLU A 410 18.16 13.02 22.80
C GLU A 410 16.73 13.44 23.22
N ALA A 411 15.86 13.74 22.27
CA ALA A 411 14.46 14.04 22.54
C ALA A 411 13.71 12.82 23.11
N ALA A 412 13.92 11.62 22.53
CA ALA A 412 13.31 10.38 23.00
C ALA A 412 13.80 9.98 24.40
N GLU A 413 15.09 10.16 24.69
CA GLU A 413 15.65 9.89 26.01
C GLU A 413 15.06 10.83 27.09
N ARG A 414 14.81 12.11 26.75
CA ARG A 414 14.12 13.05 27.65
C ARG A 414 12.66 12.67 27.87
N LEU A 415 11.96 12.21 26.82
CA LEU A 415 10.60 11.68 26.95
C LEU A 415 10.57 10.46 27.89
N GLN A 416 11.47 9.49 27.71
CA GLN A 416 11.59 8.33 28.59
C GLN A 416 11.89 8.73 30.05
N LYS A 417 12.90 9.58 30.28
CA LYS A 417 13.24 10.10 31.62
C LYS A 417 12.05 10.78 32.30
N LYS A 418 11.21 11.50 31.55
CA LYS A 418 10.01 12.13 32.10
C LYS A 418 8.91 11.11 32.38
N VAL A 419 8.74 10.10 31.53
CA VAL A 419 7.85 8.95 31.77
C VAL A 419 8.24 8.23 33.07
N ASP A 420 9.53 8.02 33.31
CA ASP A 420 10.03 7.39 34.54
C ASP A 420 9.75 8.28 35.77
N GLN A 421 10.10 9.57 35.70
CA GLN A 421 9.87 10.56 36.78
C GLN A 421 8.39 10.79 37.10
N LYS A 422 7.51 10.66 36.10
CA LYS A 422 6.06 10.89 36.20
C LYS A 422 5.25 9.60 36.09
N SER A 423 5.89 8.46 36.33
CA SER A 423 5.28 7.11 36.29
C SER A 423 4.07 6.96 37.23
N TYR A 424 4.04 7.70 38.34
CA TYR A 424 2.89 7.78 39.26
C TYR A 424 1.61 8.36 38.63
N ILE A 425 1.70 9.04 37.47
CA ILE A 425 0.55 9.52 36.68
C ILE A 425 0.06 8.43 35.71
N LEU A 426 0.94 7.48 35.37
CA LEU A 426 0.68 6.41 34.39
C LEU A 426 0.21 5.09 35.04
N VAL A 427 0.48 4.92 36.33
CA VAL A 427 0.16 3.72 37.11
C VAL A 427 -0.66 4.12 38.35
N ASN A 428 -1.80 3.49 38.57
CA ASN A 428 -2.60 3.67 39.78
C ASN A 428 -1.88 3.03 40.99
N TRP A 429 -1.04 3.80 41.65
CA TRP A 429 -0.22 3.37 42.79
C TRP A 429 -1.05 2.98 44.03
N GLU A 430 -2.27 3.50 44.19
CA GLU A 430 -3.16 3.17 45.31
C GLU A 430 -3.55 1.68 45.29
N SER A 431 -3.73 1.11 44.10
CA SER A 431 -3.99 -0.33 43.92
C SER A 431 -2.83 -1.23 44.35
N TRP A 432 -1.59 -0.71 44.45
CA TRP A 432 -0.41 -1.46 44.90
C TRP A 432 -0.17 -1.32 46.41
N GLY A 433 -0.69 -0.27 47.05
CA GLY A 433 -0.66 -0.12 48.52
C GLY A 433 -1.72 -0.94 49.27
N GLY A 434 -2.71 -1.49 48.55
CA GLY A 434 -3.92 -2.10 49.07
C GLY A 434 -3.80 -3.47 49.76
N ASN A 435 -2.72 -3.77 50.48
CA ASN A 435 -2.62 -5.02 51.24
C ASN A 435 -1.92 -4.88 52.62
N LYS A 436 -2.12 -3.75 53.30
CA LYS A 436 -1.72 -3.50 54.70
C LYS A 436 -2.90 -3.19 55.64
N HIS A 437 -4.10 -3.69 55.34
CA HIS A 437 -5.30 -3.42 56.15
C HIS A 437 -6.00 -4.70 56.63
N LEU A 438 -5.26 -5.58 57.34
CA LEU A 438 -5.86 -6.65 58.14
C LEU A 438 -5.11 -6.93 59.46
N GLU A 439 -4.49 -5.91 60.06
CA GLU A 439 -3.86 -6.04 61.37
C GLU A 439 -4.19 -4.81 62.23
N GLY A 440 -5.31 -4.90 62.94
CA GLY A 440 -5.89 -3.74 63.63
C GLY A 440 -7.25 -4.00 64.28
N LYS A 441 -7.50 -5.20 64.81
CA LYS A 441 -8.71 -5.50 65.61
C LYS A 441 -8.62 -6.79 66.45
N ILE A 442 -7.65 -6.85 67.36
CA ILE A 442 -7.85 -7.55 68.64
C ILE A 442 -7.65 -6.51 69.74
N LYS A 443 -8.56 -6.49 70.71
CA LYS A 443 -8.68 -5.44 71.73
C LYS A 443 -7.77 -5.71 72.93
N GLU A 444 -7.31 -4.62 73.53
CA GLU A 444 -7.29 -4.34 74.96
C GLU A 444 -7.39 -5.56 75.92
N GLU A 445 -6.25 -5.98 76.47
CA GLU A 445 -6.15 -6.39 77.88
C GLU A 445 -4.69 -6.31 78.35
N SER A 446 -4.37 -5.34 79.22
CA SER A 446 -3.13 -5.34 80.03
C SER A 446 -3.21 -4.27 81.13
N ASP A 447 -3.60 -4.73 82.33
CA ASP A 447 -3.15 -4.13 83.59
C ASP A 447 -1.80 -4.76 83.99
N GLY A 448 -0.98 -4.04 84.77
CA GLY A 448 0.02 -4.67 85.66
C GLY A 448 1.50 -4.74 85.24
N ILE A 449 2.23 -3.63 85.43
CA ILE A 449 3.45 -3.46 86.26
C ILE A 449 4.64 -4.48 86.15
N ASN A 450 5.87 -3.91 86.08
CA ASN A 450 7.23 -4.49 86.32
C ASN A 450 7.84 -5.41 85.23
N SER A 451 9.17 -5.48 84.98
CA SER A 451 10.36 -4.67 85.41
C SER A 451 11.66 -5.15 84.71
N ILE A 452 12.73 -4.31 84.70
CA ILE A 452 14.19 -4.66 84.63
C ILE A 452 14.85 -5.00 83.25
N GLU A 453 15.84 -4.16 82.85
CA GLU A 453 17.22 -4.42 82.31
C GLU A 453 17.50 -5.45 81.17
N ILE A 454 18.57 -5.43 80.32
CA ILE A 454 19.74 -4.55 80.05
C ILE A 454 20.38 -4.89 78.65
N GLU A 455 21.12 -3.93 78.05
CA GLU A 455 22.23 -4.03 77.06
C GLU A 455 22.12 -4.46 75.54
N ASN A 456 22.60 -3.53 74.70
CA ASN A 456 23.69 -3.64 73.67
C ASN A 456 23.65 -4.66 72.49
N LYS A 457 23.38 -4.16 71.25
CA LYS A 457 24.40 -3.84 70.21
C LYS A 457 23.82 -3.46 68.82
N ASN A 458 24.42 -2.44 68.19
CA ASN A 458 24.29 -2.05 66.77
C ASN A 458 25.07 -3.03 65.82
N PRO A 459 25.07 -2.85 64.48
CA PRO A 459 24.00 -2.52 63.52
C PRO A 459 24.04 -3.43 62.26
N ALA A 460 23.01 -3.41 61.39
CA ALA A 460 23.19 -3.84 59.98
C ALA A 460 22.10 -3.30 59.03
N THR A 461 22.51 -2.46 58.07
CA THR A 461 21.72 -2.15 56.87
C THR A 461 21.77 -3.31 55.87
N LYS A 462 20.63 -3.94 55.56
CA LYS A 462 20.47 -4.72 54.33
C LYS A 462 19.09 -4.52 53.69
N SER A 463 19.13 -3.94 52.49
CA SER A 463 18.08 -4.07 51.47
C SER A 463 17.85 -5.55 51.15
N ASN A 464 16.59 -5.95 51.00
CA ASN A 464 16.19 -7.21 50.38
C ASN A 464 14.89 -6.98 49.58
N SER A 465 15.01 -6.86 48.25
CA SER A 465 13.88 -7.06 47.34
C SER A 465 14.13 -8.33 46.53
N GLU A 466 13.52 -9.43 46.94
CA GLU A 466 13.44 -10.65 46.12
C GLU A 466 12.00 -11.16 46.18
N VAL A 467 11.30 -11.07 45.05
CA VAL A 467 10.00 -11.72 44.85
C VAL A 467 10.24 -12.94 43.97
N VAL A 468 10.32 -14.10 44.58
CA VAL A 468 10.46 -15.39 43.89
C VAL A 468 9.08 -15.86 43.44
N LEU A 469 8.89 -15.99 42.12
CA LEU A 469 7.70 -16.62 41.53
C LEU A 469 7.89 -18.15 41.51
N GLY A 470 7.11 -18.87 42.31
CA GLY A 470 7.06 -20.34 42.32
C GLY A 470 5.83 -20.87 41.59
N LEU A 471 6.02 -21.77 40.62
CA LEU A 471 4.95 -22.31 39.77
C LEU A 471 5.03 -23.84 39.69
N ALA A 472 4.19 -24.52 40.49
CA ALA A 472 3.93 -25.96 40.48
C ALA A 472 2.72 -26.26 41.40
N SER A 473 1.80 -27.21 41.24
CA SER A 473 1.18 -27.94 40.10
C SER A 473 0.37 -29.10 40.71
N ILE A 474 -0.98 -29.10 40.57
CA ILE A 474 -1.87 -30.29 40.44
C ILE A 474 -1.99 -31.20 41.71
N GLN A 475 -3.17 -31.54 42.27
CA GLN A 475 -4.12 -32.52 41.70
C GLN A 475 -5.49 -32.67 42.45
N SER A 476 -6.58 -32.78 41.67
CA SER A 476 -7.79 -33.63 41.86
C SER A 476 -8.70 -33.56 43.11
N SER A 477 -9.98 -33.26 42.86
CA SER A 477 -11.11 -34.02 43.43
C SER A 477 -12.22 -34.25 42.37
N LYS A 478 -12.90 -35.40 42.42
CA LYS A 478 -13.98 -35.85 41.50
C LYS A 478 -15.21 -36.26 42.32
N ASN A 479 -16.42 -36.05 41.77
CA ASN A 479 -17.65 -36.87 41.88
C ASN A 479 -18.73 -36.22 40.97
N SER A 480 -19.26 -36.87 39.92
CA SER A 480 -20.38 -37.85 39.86
C SER A 480 -21.77 -37.20 40.06
N ILE A 481 -22.52 -36.80 39.01
CA ILE A 481 -23.42 -37.56 38.08
C ILE A 481 -24.75 -38.04 38.70
N ILE A 482 -25.88 -37.74 38.00
CA ILE A 482 -27.31 -38.23 38.03
C ILE A 482 -28.24 -37.00 37.82
N HIS A 483 -29.33 -36.96 37.03
CA HIS A 483 -30.01 -37.92 36.13
C HIS A 483 -30.41 -37.26 34.76
N ASN A 484 -31.47 -37.75 34.09
CA ASN A 484 -32.01 -37.32 32.79
C ASN A 484 -33.54 -37.55 32.70
N SER A 485 -34.31 -36.68 31.99
CA SER A 485 -35.53 -37.07 31.22
C SER A 485 -36.22 -35.92 30.41
N ILE A 486 -36.00 -35.94 29.10
CA ILE A 486 -36.90 -35.70 27.92
C ILE A 486 -38.35 -35.16 28.11
N SER A 487 -38.71 -34.15 27.29
CA SER A 487 -39.97 -34.13 26.51
C SER A 487 -39.80 -33.35 25.18
N ARG A 488 -40.61 -33.66 24.14
CA ARG A 488 -40.58 -33.07 22.79
C ARG A 488 -41.93 -32.40 22.48
N LEU A 489 -41.96 -31.32 21.68
CA LEU A 489 -42.46 -31.26 20.28
C LEU A 489 -42.89 -29.82 19.86
N ASP A 490 -42.49 -29.43 18.64
CA ASP A 490 -43.02 -28.42 17.69
C ASP A 490 -44.02 -27.33 18.18
N SER A 491 -43.84 -26.03 17.87
CA SER A 491 -43.90 -25.52 16.49
C SER A 491 -43.75 -23.99 16.38
N SER A 492 -43.34 -23.53 15.17
CA SER A 492 -43.46 -22.17 14.61
C SER A 492 -42.59 -21.01 15.12
N SER A 493 -41.88 -20.40 14.16
CA SER A 493 -41.56 -18.96 14.01
C SER A 493 -41.35 -18.07 15.25
N THR A 494 -40.07 -17.85 15.62
CA THR A 494 -39.39 -16.53 15.71
C THR A 494 -37.95 -16.75 16.21
N ALA A 495 -36.96 -16.86 15.31
CA ALA A 495 -35.58 -17.23 15.68
C ALA A 495 -34.48 -16.23 15.25
N ASP A 496 -34.84 -15.06 14.70
CA ASP A 496 -33.88 -14.07 14.18
C ASP A 496 -33.64 -12.85 15.09
N MET A 497 -34.30 -12.76 16.26
CA MET A 497 -34.18 -11.58 17.15
C MET A 497 -33.38 -11.79 18.46
N LEU A 498 -32.91 -13.01 18.77
CA LEU A 498 -32.25 -13.30 20.06
C LEU A 498 -30.77 -13.72 19.99
N LEU A 499 -30.16 -13.79 18.81
CA LEU A 499 -28.73 -14.10 18.62
C LEU A 499 -27.87 -12.87 18.26
N LYS A 500 -28.19 -11.71 18.84
CA LYS A 500 -27.46 -10.45 18.62
C LYS A 500 -27.06 -9.70 19.90
N GLN A 501 -27.12 -10.37 21.06
CA GLN A 501 -26.87 -9.76 22.36
C GLN A 501 -25.82 -10.53 23.19
N GLN A 502 -24.59 -10.62 22.67
CA GLN A 502 -23.39 -10.80 23.52
C GLN A 502 -22.13 -10.35 22.79
N LEU A 503 -21.09 -9.98 23.56
CA LEU A 503 -19.80 -9.38 23.14
C LEU A 503 -19.82 -7.87 22.84
N SER A 504 -20.16 -7.07 23.85
CA SER A 504 -19.74 -5.67 23.98
C SER A 504 -19.28 -5.41 25.43
N TRP A 505 -18.19 -4.66 25.62
CA TRP A 505 -17.81 -4.08 26.92
C TRP A 505 -18.90 -3.09 27.42
N PRO A 506 -18.95 -2.64 28.69
CA PRO A 506 -20.17 -2.15 29.32
C PRO A 506 -20.34 -0.66 28.98
N ALA A 507 -21.04 -0.39 27.89
CA ALA A 507 -21.36 0.98 27.51
C ALA A 507 -22.40 1.59 28.47
N ARG A 508 -21.90 2.25 29.53
CA ARG A 508 -22.48 3.41 30.24
C ARG A 508 -24.02 3.52 30.17
N ARG A 509 -24.74 2.94 31.13
CA ARG A 509 -26.15 3.29 31.40
C ARG A 509 -26.22 4.46 32.37
N SER A 510 -26.82 5.57 31.96
CA SER A 510 -27.13 6.68 32.87
C SER A 510 -28.44 6.44 33.63
N SER A 511 -28.34 6.38 34.96
CA SER A 511 -29.37 6.73 35.95
C SER A 511 -30.79 6.16 35.81
N PHE A 512 -31.15 5.21 36.68
CA PHE A 512 -32.17 5.40 37.73
C PHE A 512 -31.96 4.35 38.84
N ASN A 513 -32.29 4.68 40.09
CA ASN A 513 -31.83 3.99 41.31
C ASN A 513 -32.20 2.49 41.42
N LEU A 514 -31.26 1.63 41.87
CA LEU A 514 -31.16 1.13 43.25
C LEU A 514 -29.99 0.12 43.39
N ASP A 515 -29.45 0.02 44.62
CA ASP A 515 -28.36 -0.86 45.10
C ASP A 515 -26.89 -0.59 44.70
N VAL A 516 -26.00 -0.97 45.62
CA VAL A 516 -24.65 -0.43 45.85
C VAL A 516 -23.55 -1.33 45.28
N LEU A 517 -22.52 -0.72 44.68
CA LEU A 517 -21.37 -1.31 43.95
C LEU A 517 -21.77 -2.00 42.62
N PRO A 518 -21.23 -1.56 41.46
CA PRO A 518 -19.79 -1.52 41.19
C PRO A 518 -19.26 -0.26 40.45
N ALA A 519 -19.87 0.91 40.66
CA ALA A 519 -19.50 2.14 39.92
C ALA A 519 -18.03 2.59 40.12
N GLU A 520 -17.42 2.30 41.28
CA GLU A 520 -16.01 2.64 41.56
C GLU A 520 -14.99 1.75 40.84
N GLU A 521 -15.32 0.47 40.57
CA GLU A 521 -14.43 -0.39 39.80
C GLU A 521 -14.42 0.03 38.33
N GLU A 522 -15.59 0.32 37.75
CA GLU A 522 -15.68 0.83 36.38
C GLU A 522 -14.93 2.16 36.21
N SER A 523 -14.99 3.08 37.18
CA SER A 523 -14.24 4.34 37.11
C SER A 523 -12.73 4.14 37.21
N LYS A 524 -12.26 3.28 38.14
CA LYS A 524 -10.82 2.95 38.31
C LYS A 524 -10.25 2.20 37.10
N VAL A 525 -11.04 1.34 36.46
CA VAL A 525 -10.68 0.66 35.19
C VAL A 525 -10.59 1.68 34.05
N TYR A 526 -11.52 2.63 33.96
CA TYR A 526 -11.48 3.67 32.91
C TYR A 526 -10.30 4.64 33.11
N GLU A 527 -10.00 5.02 34.35
CA GLU A 527 -8.87 5.88 34.70
C GLU A 527 -7.53 5.21 34.35
N SER A 528 -7.31 3.96 34.78
CA SER A 528 -6.10 3.21 34.46
C SER A 528 -5.95 2.93 32.95
N ALA A 529 -7.04 2.64 32.23
CA ALA A 529 -7.02 2.53 30.77
C ALA A 529 -6.70 3.88 30.08
N SER A 530 -7.18 4.99 30.63
CA SER A 530 -6.87 6.33 30.10
C SER A 530 -5.39 6.68 30.29
N ALA A 531 -4.80 6.35 31.46
CA ALA A 531 -3.38 6.53 31.75
C ALA A 531 -2.49 5.65 30.84
N LEU A 532 -2.89 4.40 30.61
CA LEU A 532 -2.23 3.49 29.69
C LEU A 532 -2.28 3.98 28.23
N SER A 533 -3.32 4.71 27.82
CA SER A 533 -3.38 5.31 26.48
C SER A 533 -2.28 6.35 26.23
N LEU A 534 -1.91 7.13 27.26
CA LEU A 534 -0.80 8.09 27.20
C LEU A 534 0.55 7.39 27.17
N ALA A 535 0.74 6.36 28.00
CA ALA A 535 1.93 5.51 27.97
C ALA A 535 2.09 4.83 26.60
N THR A 536 0.99 4.40 25.97
CA THR A 536 0.97 3.80 24.63
C THR A 536 1.39 4.82 23.56
N PHE A 537 0.87 6.05 23.63
CA PHE A 537 1.25 7.14 22.71
C PHE A 537 2.74 7.51 22.82
N ALA A 538 3.26 7.65 24.05
CA ALA A 538 4.68 7.92 24.30
C ALA A 538 5.57 6.76 23.82
N SER A 539 5.18 5.51 24.11
CA SER A 539 5.89 4.30 23.65
C SER A 539 5.94 4.20 22.12
N LEU A 540 4.84 4.49 21.43
CA LEU A 540 4.78 4.50 19.96
C LEU A 540 5.68 5.58 19.33
N LEU A 541 5.89 6.71 20.00
CA LEU A 541 6.87 7.72 19.57
C LEU A 541 8.31 7.26 19.79
N ILE A 542 8.63 6.63 20.92
CA ILE A 542 9.97 6.08 21.19
C ILE A 542 10.30 4.95 20.20
N GLU A 543 9.33 4.07 19.94
CA GLU A 543 9.41 3.00 18.92
C GLU A 543 9.56 3.57 17.49
N PHE A 544 8.89 4.69 17.17
CA PHE A 544 9.12 5.41 15.91
C PHE A 544 10.58 5.87 15.79
N VAL A 545 11.15 6.45 16.85
CA VAL A 545 12.56 6.91 16.85
C VAL A 545 13.51 5.73 16.68
N ALA A 546 13.30 4.62 17.39
CA ALA A 546 14.11 3.41 17.23
C ALA A 546 14.09 2.86 15.78
N ARG A 547 12.97 3.01 15.06
CA ARG A 547 12.84 2.63 13.64
C ARG A 547 13.54 3.57 12.66
N LEU A 548 13.83 4.82 13.05
CA LEU A 548 14.57 5.75 12.19
C LEU A 548 15.99 5.27 11.88
N GLN A 549 16.64 4.51 12.77
CA GLN A 549 17.96 3.94 12.50
C GLN A 549 17.93 3.04 11.25
N ASN A 550 17.01 2.07 11.19
CA ASN A 550 16.84 1.19 10.03
C ASN A 550 16.56 1.95 8.72
N LEU A 551 15.89 3.11 8.82
CA LEU A 551 15.58 3.97 7.68
C LEU A 551 16.81 4.77 7.21
N VAL A 552 17.63 5.27 8.14
CA VAL A 552 18.92 5.91 7.86
C VAL A 552 19.89 4.90 7.24
N ASP A 553 20.00 3.69 7.78
CA ASP A 553 20.88 2.64 7.25
C ASP A 553 20.49 2.24 5.81
N ALA A 554 19.19 2.06 5.55
CA ALA A 554 18.67 1.79 4.22
C ALA A 554 18.93 2.96 3.24
N PHE A 555 18.80 4.20 3.71
CA PHE A 555 19.13 5.39 2.92
C PHE A 555 20.64 5.46 2.63
N GLU A 556 21.49 5.18 3.60
CA GLU A 556 22.94 5.17 3.41
C GLU A 556 23.35 4.15 2.36
N GLU A 557 22.83 2.91 2.45
CA GLU A 557 23.06 1.87 1.45
C GLU A 557 22.61 2.32 0.05
N LEU A 558 21.41 2.89 -0.07
CA LEU A 558 20.94 3.49 -1.32
C LEU A 558 21.92 4.56 -1.83
N SER A 559 22.33 5.50 -0.98
CA SER A 559 23.20 6.62 -1.37
C SER A 559 24.59 6.17 -1.83
N LYS A 560 25.12 5.10 -1.23
CA LYS A 560 26.40 4.46 -1.56
C LYS A 560 26.28 3.71 -2.90
N VAL A 561 25.29 2.83 -3.06
CA VAL A 561 25.11 2.01 -4.27
C VAL A 561 24.68 2.85 -5.48
N ALA A 562 23.87 3.90 -5.27
CA ALA A 562 23.39 4.79 -6.33
C ALA A 562 24.35 5.93 -6.69
N ASN A 563 25.54 5.99 -6.05
CA ASN A 563 26.52 7.07 -6.21
C ASN A 563 25.91 8.47 -6.08
N PHE A 564 25.18 8.71 -4.99
CA PHE A 564 24.67 10.05 -4.66
C PHE A 564 25.81 11.05 -4.51
N ARG A 565 25.54 12.31 -4.84
CA ARG A 565 26.53 13.40 -4.75
C ARG A 565 26.90 13.62 -3.28
N ASP A 566 28.18 13.81 -3.02
CA ASP A 566 28.63 14.26 -1.69
C ASP A 566 27.99 15.61 -1.36
N PRO A 567 27.67 15.89 -0.08
CA PRO A 567 27.14 17.18 0.32
C PRO A 567 28.13 18.29 -0.06
N VAL A 568 27.64 19.35 -0.70
CA VAL A 568 28.44 20.54 -0.91
C VAL A 568 28.64 21.21 0.45
N ASN A 569 29.77 20.93 1.07
CA ASN A 569 30.28 21.79 2.13
C ASN A 569 30.52 23.17 1.48
N GLU A 570 29.66 24.14 1.74
CA GLU A 570 30.02 25.54 1.47
C GLU A 570 31.22 25.88 2.36
N PRO A 571 32.41 26.17 1.79
CA PRO A 571 33.44 26.81 2.58
C PRO A 571 32.95 28.22 2.91
N ALA A 572 32.98 28.58 4.20
CA ALA A 572 32.61 29.92 4.67
C ALA A 572 33.21 31.00 3.75
N ALA A 573 32.36 31.94 3.35
CA ALA A 573 32.58 32.83 2.21
C ALA A 573 34.00 33.45 2.15
N LYS A 574 34.87 32.87 1.32
CA LYS A 574 36.05 33.57 0.80
C LYS A 574 35.68 34.24 -0.51
N THR A 575 35.52 35.56 -0.43
CA THR A 575 35.37 36.51 -1.53
C THR A 575 36.58 36.44 -2.48
N SER A 576 36.61 35.42 -3.33
CA SER A 576 37.56 35.30 -4.43
C SER A 576 37.13 36.23 -5.56
N GLY A 577 37.54 37.49 -5.43
CA GLY A 577 37.09 38.59 -6.28
C GLY A 577 37.31 38.36 -7.78
N LEU A 578 36.47 39.02 -8.57
CA LEU A 578 36.42 39.02 -10.04
C LEU A 578 37.81 39.15 -10.70
N LEU A 579 38.70 39.95 -10.08
CA LEU A 579 40.10 40.14 -10.48
C LEU A 579 40.88 38.83 -10.66
N SER A 580 40.67 37.83 -9.80
CA SER A 580 41.39 36.54 -9.89
C SER A 580 41.05 35.74 -11.15
N ARG A 581 39.84 35.92 -11.70
CA ARG A 581 39.42 35.31 -12.98
C ARG A 581 39.95 36.09 -14.18
N ILE A 582 40.07 37.41 -14.06
CA ILE A 582 40.61 38.27 -15.13
C ILE A 582 42.12 38.03 -15.31
N CYS A 583 42.90 37.96 -14.22
CA CYS A 583 44.35 37.68 -14.31
C CYS A 583 44.65 36.32 -14.97
N LYS A 584 43.83 35.29 -14.72
CA LYS A 584 43.96 33.98 -15.41
C LYS A 584 43.61 34.01 -16.90
N PHE A 585 42.81 34.97 -17.36
CA PHE A 585 42.46 35.11 -18.78
C PHE A 585 43.53 35.87 -19.59
N ILE A 586 44.34 36.71 -18.93
CA ILE A 586 45.35 37.58 -19.57
C ILE A 586 46.76 36.93 -19.56
N GLY A 587 46.93 35.79 -18.89
CA GLY A 587 48.17 34.98 -19.00
C GLY A 587 49.40 35.54 -18.29
N LEU A 588 49.23 36.59 -17.47
CA LEU A 588 50.30 37.11 -16.61
C LEU A 588 50.49 36.17 -15.40
N LYS A 589 51.63 35.47 -15.39
CA LYS A 589 52.13 34.81 -14.18
C LYS A 589 52.52 35.86 -13.14
N SER A 590 52.04 35.65 -11.92
CA SER A 590 52.73 35.97 -10.67
C SER A 590 52.79 34.72 -9.81
#